data_AF-A0A958IWC6-F1
#
_entry.id   AF-A0A958IWC6-F1
#
_cell.length_a   1.000
_cell.length_b   1.000
_cell.length_c   1.000
_cell.angle_alpha   90.00
_cell.angle_beta   90.00
_cell.angle_gamma   90.00
#
_symmetry.space_group_name_H-M   'P 1'
#
loop_
_entity.id
_entity.type
_entity.pdbx_description
1 polymer ?
#
loop_
_entity_poly.entity_id
_entity_poly.type
_entity_poly.pdbx_seq_one_letter_code
_entity_poly.pdbx_strand_id
1 'polypeptide(L)'
;MRIYRQLGLLPVLAVLFGMLAGCTGKPPVIQSMTPASGPGGTIVEVRFTQGGLGGVVLFDGTAVETRYASNLGLGKILRFTVPYGTAAGNKDVQVRSDGETSAASSFTVTAGGTPESPQIDGVEIPNREGKEITVFGSKFTTLSKVFIDGVEVKRYAGSSLPLRALPLEFVDNAIICEPQTPFTLGSTHTVQVRNPGNNNSPDFTFKVPTRVCMMEFDALDGIPLPDYYRFRNNTLSTMRRGYTECGWILELSYDDTAIPDPQAGAVFTPADMYSFWQANANLPGGSEFYMHGAFVTADDQGLLGIMFMNTGSVPSLPNAERRLGFSVFRNAFSGSDLEDKYLRTTMHEAGHGFNLLHSDGDGVRSIMNQTSVVGS
;
A
#
# COMPACT_ATOMS: atom_id res chain seq x y z
N MET A 1 -11.03 39.13 -55.76
CA MET A 1 -12.45 39.49 -55.49
C MET A 1 -12.88 38.72 -54.25
N ARG A 2 -13.21 39.44 -53.15
CA ARG A 2 -13.61 39.00 -51.78
C ARG A 2 -12.53 38.21 -50.98
N ILE A 3 -11.91 38.63 -49.87
CA ILE A 3 -12.20 39.45 -48.67
C ILE A 3 -12.89 38.68 -47.48
N TYR A 4 -12.16 38.63 -46.34
CA TYR A 4 -12.49 38.39 -44.89
C TYR A 4 -12.91 36.97 -44.44
N ARG A 5 -12.59 36.44 -43.23
CA ARG A 5 -12.05 36.97 -41.95
C ARG A 5 -11.53 35.83 -41.03
N GLN A 6 -10.69 36.20 -40.08
CA GLN A 6 -10.14 35.46 -38.92
C GLN A 6 -11.17 34.71 -38.05
N LEU A 7 -10.75 33.62 -37.38
CA LEU A 7 -10.68 33.50 -35.90
C LEU A 7 -10.11 32.11 -35.52
N GLY A 8 -9.10 32.09 -34.66
CA GLY A 8 -8.46 30.87 -34.17
C GLY A 8 -9.19 30.23 -32.99
N LEU A 9 -8.86 28.97 -32.70
CA LEU A 9 -8.93 28.35 -31.37
C LEU A 9 -8.12 27.04 -31.37
N LEU A 10 -7.33 26.87 -30.31
CA LEU A 10 -6.49 25.73 -29.96
C LEU A 10 -7.31 24.42 -29.86
N PRO A 11 -6.71 23.24 -30.10
CA PRO A 11 -7.37 21.98 -29.77
C PRO A 11 -7.34 21.79 -28.26
N VAL A 12 -8.50 21.98 -27.62
CA VAL A 12 -8.78 21.42 -26.30
C VAL A 12 -8.79 19.91 -26.46
N LEU A 13 -7.89 19.25 -25.75
CA LEU A 13 -7.87 17.80 -25.56
C LEU A 13 -9.17 17.41 -24.85
N ALA A 14 -10.18 17.05 -25.63
CA ALA A 14 -11.42 16.48 -25.12
C ALA A 14 -11.10 15.11 -24.52
N VAL A 15 -11.18 15.02 -23.19
CA VAL A 15 -11.29 13.75 -22.47
C VAL A 15 -12.56 13.09 -22.97
N LEU A 16 -12.39 12.06 -23.80
CA LEU A 16 -13.46 11.21 -24.29
C LEU A 16 -14.01 10.41 -23.10
N PHE A 17 -15.01 10.96 -22.41
CA PHE A 17 -15.93 10.17 -21.60
C PHE A 17 -16.67 9.24 -22.56
N GLY A 18 -16.29 7.97 -22.57
CA GLY A 18 -17.02 6.93 -23.29
C GLY A 18 -18.44 6.86 -22.75
N MET A 19 -19.40 7.37 -23.53
CA MET A 19 -20.77 6.86 -23.51
C MET A 19 -20.73 5.43 -24.04
N LEU A 20 -20.57 4.46 -23.15
CA LEU A 20 -21.14 3.14 -23.35
C LEU A 20 -22.38 3.03 -22.46
N ALA A 21 -23.50 2.74 -23.11
CA ALA A 21 -24.75 2.15 -22.61
C ALA A 21 -25.08 2.29 -21.11
N GLY A 22 -26.24 2.91 -20.83
CA GLY A 22 -26.83 2.93 -19.50
C GLY A 22 -26.89 1.55 -18.86
N CYS A 23 -25.96 1.30 -17.92
CA CYS A 23 -26.23 0.40 -16.83
C CYS A 23 -27.16 1.17 -15.89
N THR A 24 -28.41 0.74 -15.73
CA THR A 24 -29.26 1.21 -14.63
C THR A 24 -28.65 0.65 -13.34
N GLY A 25 -27.59 1.29 -12.86
CA GLY A 25 -27.03 1.03 -11.55
C GLY A 25 -28.13 1.32 -10.53
N LYS A 26 -28.42 0.38 -9.63
CA LYS A 26 -29.32 0.70 -8.52
C LYS A 26 -28.66 1.80 -7.68
N PRO A 27 -29.40 2.86 -7.28
CA PRO A 27 -28.82 3.96 -6.52
C PRO A 27 -28.06 3.44 -5.29
N PRO A 28 -26.89 4.01 -4.97
CA PRO A 28 -26.16 3.62 -3.77
C PRO A 28 -27.05 3.75 -2.54
N VAL A 29 -26.89 2.84 -1.58
CA VAL A 29 -27.58 2.90 -0.30
C VAL A 29 -26.54 2.95 0.81
N ILE A 30 -26.45 4.09 1.49
CA ILE A 30 -25.63 4.25 2.70
C ILE A 30 -26.20 3.33 3.78
N GLN A 31 -25.35 2.45 4.31
CA GLN A 31 -25.69 1.54 5.40
C GLN A 31 -25.26 2.10 6.76
N SER A 32 -24.10 2.76 6.80
CA SER A 32 -23.58 3.36 8.02
C SER A 32 -22.56 4.46 7.73
N MET A 33 -22.40 5.34 8.73
CA MET A 33 -21.34 6.34 8.80
C MET A 33 -20.66 6.24 10.15
N THR A 34 -19.33 6.09 10.15
CA THR A 34 -18.54 5.95 11.38
C THR A 34 -17.36 6.91 11.36
N PRO A 35 -17.29 7.87 12.30
CA PRO A 35 -18.34 8.22 13.26
C PRO A 35 -19.55 8.89 12.57
N ALA A 36 -20.71 8.94 13.24
CA ALA A 36 -21.91 9.66 12.75
C ALA A 36 -21.92 11.16 13.14
N SER A 37 -20.93 11.61 13.91
CA SER A 37 -20.76 13.01 14.31
C SER A 37 -19.30 13.32 14.58
N GLY A 38 -18.93 14.60 14.52
CA GLY A 38 -17.57 15.06 14.83
C GLY A 38 -17.31 16.50 14.38
N PRO A 39 -16.19 17.11 14.79
CA PRO A 39 -15.82 18.44 14.31
C PRO A 39 -15.36 18.42 12.84
N GLY A 40 -15.18 19.60 12.25
CA GLY A 40 -14.40 19.74 11.00
C GLY A 40 -13.03 19.05 11.13
N GLY A 41 -12.59 18.34 10.10
CA GLY A 41 -11.40 17.49 10.12
C GLY A 41 -11.66 16.03 10.48
N THR A 42 -12.87 15.67 10.92
CA THR A 42 -13.21 14.26 11.20
C THR A 42 -13.14 13.44 9.92
N ILE A 43 -12.39 12.33 9.94
CA ILE A 43 -12.43 11.32 8.89
C ILE A 43 -13.63 10.42 9.13
N VAL A 44 -14.51 10.33 8.13
CA VAL A 44 -15.77 9.58 8.21
C VAL A 44 -15.71 8.43 7.22
N GLU A 45 -15.93 7.22 7.73
CA GLU A 45 -16.12 6.02 6.93
C GLU A 45 -17.59 5.88 6.55
N VAL A 46 -17.88 5.88 5.25
CA VAL A 46 -19.22 5.69 4.68
C VAL A 46 -19.29 4.31 4.05
N ARG A 47 -20.05 3.41 4.68
CA ARG A 47 -20.35 2.09 4.11
C ARG A 47 -21.61 2.16 3.30
N PHE A 48 -21.56 1.61 2.10
CA PHE A 48 -22.70 1.60 1.20
C PHE A 48 -22.80 0.30 0.39
N THR A 49 -24.00 0.03 -0.11
CA THR A 49 -24.30 -1.05 -1.05
C THR A 49 -24.76 -0.49 -2.38
N GLN A 50 -24.78 -1.34 -3.41
CA GLN A 50 -25.19 -0.99 -4.78
C GLN A 50 -24.24 0.06 -5.42
N GLY A 51 -24.54 0.57 -6.62
CA GLY A 51 -23.61 1.38 -7.42
C GLY A 51 -22.40 0.61 -7.97
N GLY A 52 -21.36 1.33 -8.38
CA GLY A 52 -20.09 0.82 -8.94
C GLY A 52 -18.99 0.65 -7.91
N LEU A 53 -17.80 0.21 -8.31
CA LEU A 53 -16.63 0.05 -7.42
C LEU A 53 -15.96 1.39 -7.06
N GLY A 54 -16.48 2.52 -7.53
CA GLY A 54 -16.06 3.86 -7.16
C GLY A 54 -17.23 4.75 -6.77
N GLY A 55 -16.96 5.92 -6.23
CA GLY A 55 -17.99 6.90 -5.88
C GLY A 55 -17.39 8.15 -5.27
N VAL A 56 -18.20 9.19 -5.19
CA VAL A 56 -17.88 10.45 -4.50
C VAL A 56 -18.90 10.69 -3.40
N VAL A 57 -18.44 11.21 -2.28
CA VAL A 57 -19.31 11.67 -1.20
C VAL A 57 -19.72 13.10 -1.53
N LEU A 58 -21.02 13.37 -1.46
CA LEU A 58 -21.57 14.72 -1.45
C LEU A 58 -21.86 15.08 0.01
N PHE A 59 -21.21 16.12 0.51
CA PHE A 59 -21.39 16.65 1.85
C PHE A 59 -22.07 18.01 1.74
N ASP A 60 -23.30 18.13 2.24
CA ASP A 60 -24.17 19.31 2.09
C ASP A 60 -24.34 19.71 0.61
N GLY A 61 -24.57 18.71 -0.24
CA GLY A 61 -24.70 18.87 -1.70
C GLY A 61 -23.39 19.13 -2.46
N THR A 62 -22.27 19.31 -1.75
CA THR A 62 -20.95 19.59 -2.37
C THR A 62 -20.09 18.34 -2.42
N ALA A 63 -19.53 18.02 -3.59
CA ALA A 63 -18.59 16.90 -3.71
C ALA A 63 -17.32 17.16 -2.89
N VAL A 64 -16.96 16.20 -2.03
CA VAL A 64 -15.73 16.22 -1.25
C VAL A 64 -14.72 15.19 -1.76
N GLU A 65 -13.44 15.42 -1.52
CA GLU A 65 -12.39 14.46 -1.87
C GLU A 65 -12.55 13.19 -1.05
N THR A 66 -12.70 12.06 -1.75
CA THR A 66 -12.92 10.74 -1.17
C THR A 66 -11.80 9.77 -1.45
N ARG A 67 -11.46 8.95 -0.44
CA ARG A 67 -10.60 7.77 -0.61
C ARG A 67 -11.47 6.53 -0.68
N TYR A 68 -11.24 5.70 -1.69
CA TYR A 68 -11.87 4.39 -1.77
C TYR A 68 -11.12 3.41 -0.89
N ALA A 69 -11.88 2.55 -0.21
CA ALA A 69 -11.34 1.66 0.80
C ALA A 69 -12.10 0.32 0.71
N SER A 70 -12.00 -0.41 -0.40
CA SER A 70 -12.68 -1.72 -0.49
C SER A 70 -12.18 -2.68 0.58
N ASN A 71 -13.11 -3.41 1.19
CA ASN A 71 -12.81 -4.66 1.86
C ASN A 71 -13.55 -5.78 1.13
N LEU A 72 -12.81 -6.79 0.65
CA LEU A 72 -13.39 -7.97 0.04
C LEU A 72 -14.30 -8.66 1.09
N GLY A 73 -15.61 -8.65 0.85
CA GLY A 73 -16.59 -9.34 1.70
C GLY A 73 -17.40 -8.48 2.69
N LEU A 74 -17.05 -7.21 2.95
CA LEU A 74 -17.73 -6.36 3.96
C LEU A 74 -18.49 -5.13 3.40
N GLY A 75 -18.70 -5.08 2.08
CA GLY A 75 -19.37 -3.97 1.39
C GLY A 75 -18.41 -2.91 0.86
N LYS A 76 -18.95 -1.88 0.21
CA LYS A 76 -18.16 -0.80 -0.40
C LYS A 76 -17.99 0.32 0.60
N ILE A 77 -16.79 0.88 0.66
CA ILE A 77 -16.44 1.90 1.65
C ILE A 77 -15.81 3.09 0.95
N LEU A 78 -16.29 4.28 1.29
CA LEU A 78 -15.64 5.55 0.99
C LEU A 78 -15.24 6.23 2.30
N ARG A 79 -14.12 6.93 2.29
CA ARG A 79 -13.71 7.82 3.37
C ARG A 79 -13.61 9.24 2.88
N PHE A 80 -14.07 10.18 3.70
CA PHE A 80 -13.89 11.61 3.44
C PHE A 80 -13.52 12.33 4.74
N THR A 81 -12.83 13.46 4.62
CA THR A 81 -12.61 14.37 5.74
C THR A 81 -13.69 15.45 5.73
N VAL A 82 -14.40 15.63 6.85
CA VAL A 82 -15.34 16.76 7.03
C VAL A 82 -14.55 18.06 6.81
N PRO A 83 -14.96 18.95 5.90
CA PRO A 83 -14.19 20.16 5.62
C PRO A 83 -13.96 21.00 6.88
N TYR A 84 -12.73 21.50 7.06
CA TYR A 84 -12.42 22.41 8.16
C TYR A 84 -13.22 23.71 8.03
N GLY A 85 -13.61 24.28 9.17
CA GLY A 85 -14.46 25.48 9.20
C GLY A 85 -15.94 25.25 8.86
N THR A 86 -16.37 23.99 8.64
CA THR A 86 -17.79 23.66 8.49
C THR A 86 -18.56 24.11 9.74
N ALA A 87 -19.65 24.84 9.54
CA ALA A 87 -20.52 25.28 10.63
C ALA A 87 -21.16 24.09 11.36
N ALA A 88 -21.30 24.21 12.67
CA ALA A 88 -21.96 23.20 13.49
C ALA A 88 -23.42 23.00 13.09
N GLY A 89 -23.91 21.77 13.23
CA GLY A 89 -25.26 21.36 12.87
C GLY A 89 -25.31 20.09 12.03
N ASN A 90 -26.52 19.67 11.68
CA ASN A 90 -26.71 18.49 10.82
C ASN A 90 -26.39 18.82 9.37
N LYS A 91 -25.68 17.90 8.72
CA LYS A 91 -25.26 17.98 7.33
C LYS A 91 -25.70 16.74 6.59
N ASP A 92 -26.21 16.94 5.38
CA ASP A 92 -26.60 15.84 4.52
C ASP A 92 -25.36 15.19 3.91
N VAL A 93 -25.31 13.87 3.96
CA VAL A 93 -24.28 13.04 3.36
C VAL A 93 -24.95 12.12 2.34
N GLN A 94 -24.45 12.14 1.12
CA GLN A 94 -24.90 11.27 0.04
C GLN A 94 -23.70 10.60 -0.64
N VAL A 95 -23.92 9.44 -1.23
CA VAL A 95 -22.96 8.77 -2.09
C VAL A 95 -23.47 8.85 -3.52
N ARG A 96 -22.65 9.37 -4.42
CA ARG A 96 -22.90 9.33 -5.86
C ARG A 96 -21.97 8.33 -6.54
N SER A 97 -22.54 7.38 -7.26
CA SER A 97 -21.82 6.32 -7.97
C SER A 97 -22.58 5.94 -9.24
N ASP A 98 -21.87 5.72 -10.35
CA ASP A 98 -22.44 5.38 -11.66
C ASP A 98 -23.57 6.32 -12.13
N GLY A 99 -23.45 7.61 -11.83
CA GLY A 99 -24.44 8.63 -12.19
C GLY A 99 -25.65 8.72 -11.26
N GLU A 100 -25.84 7.74 -10.38
CA GLU A 100 -26.93 7.71 -9.40
C GLU A 100 -26.49 8.26 -8.04
N THR A 101 -27.42 8.85 -7.28
CA THR A 101 -27.15 9.43 -5.95
C THR A 101 -28.03 8.77 -4.89
N SER A 102 -27.45 8.44 -3.74
CA SER A 102 -28.19 7.88 -2.62
C SER A 102 -29.19 8.88 -2.01
N ALA A 103 -30.13 8.36 -1.22
CA ALA A 103 -30.82 9.18 -0.24
C ALA A 103 -29.82 9.83 0.73
N ALA A 104 -30.17 11.00 1.26
CA ALA A 104 -29.37 11.70 2.27
C ALA A 104 -29.38 10.96 3.61
N SER A 105 -28.21 10.82 4.20
CA SER A 105 -28.01 10.42 5.59
C SER A 105 -27.45 11.61 6.37
N SER A 106 -27.84 11.76 7.64
CA SER A 106 -27.41 12.92 8.45
C SER A 106 -26.09 12.64 9.18
N PHE A 107 -25.14 13.58 9.08
CA PHE A 107 -23.95 13.65 9.91
C PHE A 107 -23.99 14.93 10.76
N THR A 108 -23.71 14.83 12.06
CA THR A 108 -23.74 16.00 12.94
C THR A 108 -22.34 16.61 13.11
N VAL A 109 -22.15 17.83 12.60
CA VAL A 109 -20.94 18.61 12.83
C VAL A 109 -21.03 19.27 14.21
N THR A 110 -20.11 18.93 15.11
CA THR A 110 -20.15 19.39 16.51
C THR A 110 -19.46 20.73 16.73
N ALA A 111 -18.41 21.03 15.97
CA ALA A 111 -17.70 22.31 15.96
C ALA A 111 -16.80 22.45 14.72
N GLY A 112 -16.39 23.68 14.40
CA GLY A 112 -15.33 23.91 13.41
C GLY A 112 -13.98 23.47 13.98
N GLY A 113 -13.39 22.39 13.47
CA GLY A 113 -12.03 21.99 13.85
C GLY A 113 -10.97 22.83 13.13
N THR A 114 -9.75 22.81 13.66
CA THR A 114 -8.56 23.36 13.01
C THR A 114 -7.68 22.21 12.49
N PRO A 115 -7.12 22.31 11.27
CA PRO A 115 -6.19 21.32 10.77
C PRO A 115 -4.96 21.24 11.67
N GLU A 116 -4.56 20.01 12.04
CA GLU A 116 -3.30 19.79 12.75
C GLU A 116 -2.13 19.71 11.78
N SER A 117 -0.92 19.98 12.27
CA SER A 117 0.30 19.79 11.48
C SER A 117 0.56 18.30 11.26
N PRO A 118 0.65 17.84 10.00
CA PRO A 118 0.89 16.43 9.68
C PRO A 118 2.30 16.01 10.14
N GLN A 119 2.48 14.72 10.44
CA GLN A 119 3.79 14.15 10.78
C GLN A 119 4.15 13.06 9.77
N ILE A 120 5.41 13.00 9.37
CA ILE A 120 5.93 11.98 8.45
C ILE A 120 6.79 11.01 9.26
N ASP A 121 6.47 9.72 9.15
CA ASP A 121 7.15 8.65 9.88
C ASP A 121 8.03 7.79 8.97
N GLY A 122 7.89 7.91 7.65
CA GLY A 122 8.71 7.17 6.69
C GLY A 122 8.29 7.34 5.24
N VAL A 123 9.15 6.85 4.34
CA VAL A 123 8.92 6.83 2.90
C VAL A 123 9.25 5.44 2.37
N GLU A 124 8.40 4.94 1.49
CA GLU A 124 8.64 3.72 0.70
C GLU A 124 8.87 4.09 -0.76
N ILE A 125 9.88 3.44 -1.36
CA ILE A 125 10.15 3.51 -2.79
C ILE A 125 9.91 2.11 -3.37
N PRO A 126 8.78 1.89 -4.05
CA PRO A 126 8.31 0.55 -4.34
C PRO A 126 8.98 -0.11 -5.55
N ASN A 127 9.72 0.65 -6.35
CA ASN A 127 10.45 0.15 -7.50
C ASN A 127 11.65 1.03 -7.85
N ARG A 128 12.56 0.47 -8.63
CA ARG A 128 13.80 1.14 -9.07
C ARG A 128 13.54 2.26 -10.07
N GLU A 129 12.38 2.27 -10.73
CA GLU A 129 12.05 3.31 -11.70
C GLU A 129 11.89 4.67 -11.03
N GLY A 130 11.59 4.71 -9.73
CA GLY A 130 11.51 5.95 -8.97
C GLY A 130 10.34 6.85 -9.38
N LYS A 131 9.32 6.29 -10.04
CA LYS A 131 8.13 7.00 -10.53
C LYS A 131 6.97 7.07 -9.53
N GLU A 132 7.09 6.36 -8.42
CA GLU A 132 6.09 6.31 -7.36
C GLU A 132 6.80 6.32 -6.01
N ILE A 133 6.19 6.96 -5.02
CA ILE A 133 6.52 6.76 -3.61
C ILE A 133 5.27 6.73 -2.75
N THR A 134 5.38 6.07 -1.59
CA THR A 134 4.38 6.15 -0.54
C THR A 134 4.96 6.87 0.66
N VAL A 135 4.32 7.97 1.07
CA VAL A 135 4.68 8.73 2.27
C VAL A 135 3.80 8.24 3.42
N PHE A 136 4.40 7.75 4.50
CA PHE A 136 3.70 7.28 5.69
C PHE A 136 3.80 8.31 6.82
N GLY A 137 2.78 8.37 7.66
CA GLY A 137 2.76 9.30 8.76
C GLY A 137 1.43 9.34 9.51
N SER A 138 1.21 10.44 10.22
CA SER A 138 -0.01 10.64 11.00
C SER A 138 -0.58 12.04 10.78
N LYS A 139 -1.87 12.18 11.13
CA LYS A 139 -2.65 13.42 10.97
C LYS A 139 -2.72 13.89 9.52
N PHE A 140 -2.62 12.96 8.56
CA PHE A 140 -2.98 13.27 7.19
C PHE A 140 -4.50 13.37 7.09
N THR A 141 -4.96 14.12 6.11
CA THR A 141 -6.37 14.32 5.80
C THR A 141 -6.58 13.92 4.34
N THR A 142 -7.83 13.76 3.90
CA THR A 142 -8.08 13.52 2.47
C THR A 142 -7.52 14.67 1.61
N LEU A 143 -7.54 15.91 2.13
CA LEU A 143 -7.08 17.14 1.48
C LEU A 143 -5.60 17.49 1.65
N SER A 144 -4.79 16.62 2.27
CA SER A 144 -3.36 16.92 2.40
C SER A 144 -2.74 17.18 1.00
N LYS A 145 -1.55 17.74 0.94
CA LYS A 145 -0.73 17.83 -0.28
C LYS A 145 0.68 17.32 0.00
N VAL A 146 1.33 16.71 -0.98
CA VAL A 146 2.73 16.25 -0.85
C VAL A 146 3.60 17.15 -1.71
N PHE A 147 4.73 17.56 -1.14
CA PHE A 147 5.76 18.33 -1.81
C PHE A 147 7.06 17.54 -1.77
N ILE A 148 7.71 17.38 -2.91
CA ILE A 148 9.02 16.75 -3.03
C ILE A 148 9.99 17.80 -3.55
N ASP A 149 11.09 18.02 -2.83
CA ASP A 149 12.07 19.08 -3.12
C ASP A 149 11.40 20.46 -3.31
N GLY A 150 10.36 20.72 -2.51
CA GLY A 150 9.57 21.96 -2.55
C GLY A 150 8.51 22.05 -3.65
N VAL A 151 8.39 21.04 -4.54
CA VAL A 151 7.42 21.02 -5.65
C VAL A 151 6.23 20.15 -5.31
N GLU A 152 5.00 20.66 -5.51
CA GLU A 152 3.78 19.86 -5.32
C GLU A 152 3.74 18.69 -6.32
N VAL A 153 3.57 17.48 -5.80
CA VAL A 153 3.53 16.26 -6.61
C VAL A 153 2.11 15.75 -6.78
N LYS A 154 1.88 15.06 -7.91
CA LYS A 154 0.58 14.49 -8.19
C LYS A 154 0.30 13.34 -7.24
N ARG A 155 -0.90 13.34 -6.68
CA ARG A 155 -1.40 12.27 -5.81
C ARG A 155 -2.18 11.28 -6.63
N TYR A 156 -2.05 10.01 -6.28
CA TYR A 156 -3.09 9.06 -6.59
C TYR A 156 -4.14 9.17 -5.50
N ALA A 157 -5.24 9.87 -5.80
CA ALA A 157 -6.49 9.54 -5.12
C ALA A 157 -6.73 8.04 -5.37
N GLY A 158 -7.03 7.26 -4.34
CA GLY A 158 -7.10 5.79 -4.38
C GLY A 158 -8.20 5.21 -5.29
N SER A 159 -8.37 5.73 -6.50
CA SER A 159 -9.45 5.39 -7.43
C SER A 159 -9.01 5.31 -8.90
N SER A 160 -7.72 5.15 -9.22
CA SER A 160 -7.31 4.89 -10.62
C SER A 160 -6.30 3.76 -10.83
N LEU A 161 -5.88 3.06 -9.78
CA LEU A 161 -5.12 1.82 -9.91
C LEU A 161 -5.88 0.71 -9.18
N PRO A 162 -6.56 -0.21 -9.87
CA PRO A 162 -7.27 -1.33 -9.25
C PRO A 162 -6.34 -2.37 -8.60
N LEU A 163 -5.03 -2.11 -8.46
CA LEU A 163 -4.02 -3.11 -8.07
C LEU A 163 -3.08 -2.72 -6.92
N ARG A 164 -3.30 -1.60 -6.21
CA ARG A 164 -2.57 -1.28 -4.96
C ARG A 164 -3.52 -0.68 -3.94
N ALA A 165 -4.46 -1.49 -3.46
CA ALA A 165 -5.24 -1.11 -2.28
C ALA A 165 -4.28 -1.10 -1.09
N LEU A 166 -3.90 0.08 -0.61
CA LEU A 166 -3.34 0.16 0.75
C LEU A 166 -4.38 -0.46 1.68
N PRO A 167 -3.96 -1.30 2.66
CA PRO A 167 -4.88 -1.83 3.64
C PRO A 167 -5.67 -0.70 4.28
N LEU A 168 -6.94 -0.96 4.62
CA LEU A 168 -7.84 0.01 5.25
C LEU A 168 -7.17 0.80 6.40
N GLU A 169 -6.26 0.15 7.11
CA GLU A 169 -5.55 0.72 8.26
C GLU A 169 -4.52 1.82 7.87
N PHE A 170 -4.05 1.84 6.62
CA PHE A 170 -3.12 2.85 6.11
C PHE A 170 -3.78 3.95 5.31
N VAL A 171 -5.03 3.79 4.90
CA VAL A 171 -5.70 4.73 3.98
C VAL A 171 -5.66 6.17 4.47
N ASP A 172 -5.59 6.39 5.79
CA ASP A 172 -5.54 7.73 6.41
C ASP A 172 -4.13 8.16 6.86
N ASN A 173 -3.16 7.25 6.82
CA ASN A 173 -1.79 7.42 7.34
C ASN A 173 -0.73 7.23 6.24
N ALA A 174 -1.15 7.07 4.98
CA ALA A 174 -0.26 6.92 3.85
C ALA A 174 -0.78 7.66 2.62
N ILE A 175 0.14 8.16 1.79
CA ILE A 175 -0.16 8.92 0.57
C ILE A 175 0.76 8.45 -0.54
N ILE A 176 0.17 7.89 -1.60
CA ILE A 176 0.89 7.49 -2.80
C ILE A 176 0.96 8.68 -3.77
N CYS A 177 2.15 8.98 -4.28
CA CYS A 177 2.36 10.10 -5.19
C CYS A 177 3.42 9.80 -6.25
N GLU A 178 3.33 10.55 -7.35
CA GLU A 178 4.28 10.52 -8.46
C GLU A 178 5.20 11.74 -8.40
N PRO A 179 6.52 11.59 -8.22
CA PRO A 179 7.44 12.69 -8.38
C PRO A 179 7.39 13.24 -9.81
N GLN A 180 7.62 14.54 -9.98
CA GLN A 180 7.64 15.18 -11.31
C GLN A 180 8.73 14.59 -12.22
N THR A 181 9.86 14.20 -11.62
CA THR A 181 10.95 13.51 -12.27
C THR A 181 11.23 12.21 -11.54
N PRO A 182 11.44 11.09 -12.26
CA PRO A 182 11.78 9.83 -11.62
C PRO A 182 13.07 9.95 -10.79
N PHE A 183 13.07 9.32 -9.62
CA PHE A 183 14.24 9.32 -8.74
C PHE A 183 15.40 8.51 -9.32
N THR A 184 16.63 8.91 -8.95
CA THR A 184 17.85 8.16 -9.30
C THR A 184 18.31 7.37 -8.08
N LEU A 185 18.78 6.14 -8.26
CA LEU A 185 19.32 5.35 -7.16
C LEU A 185 20.45 6.09 -6.43
N GLY A 186 20.36 6.15 -5.10
CA GLY A 186 21.33 6.85 -4.25
C GLY A 186 21.12 8.35 -4.09
N SER A 187 20.18 8.98 -4.82
CA SER A 187 19.88 10.41 -4.64
C SER A 187 19.21 10.70 -3.30
N THR A 188 19.29 11.95 -2.85
CA THR A 188 18.69 12.42 -1.60
C THR A 188 17.66 13.50 -1.91
N HIS A 189 16.51 13.41 -1.27
CA HIS A 189 15.35 14.26 -1.51
C HIS A 189 14.72 14.68 -0.19
N THR A 190 13.98 15.78 -0.23
CA THR A 190 13.12 16.19 0.89
C THR A 190 11.66 15.97 0.53
N VAL A 191 10.86 15.56 1.50
CA VAL A 191 9.40 15.47 1.37
C VAL A 191 8.72 16.22 2.51
N GLN A 192 7.63 16.90 2.18
CA GLN A 192 6.79 17.60 3.13
C GLN A 192 5.32 17.31 2.83
N VAL A 193 4.54 17.07 3.88
CA VAL A 193 3.08 16.98 3.78
C VAL A 193 2.48 18.28 4.30
N ARG A 194 1.52 18.84 3.59
CA ARG A 194 0.81 20.06 3.99
C ARG A 194 -0.68 19.79 4.10
N ASN A 195 -1.25 19.99 5.28
CA ASN A 195 -2.69 20.03 5.47
C ASN A 195 -3.24 21.42 5.11
N PRO A 196 -4.56 21.56 4.88
CA PRO A 196 -5.19 22.86 4.69
C PRO A 196 -4.81 23.87 5.79
N GLY A 197 -4.88 25.16 5.46
CA GLY A 197 -4.56 26.24 6.41
C GLY A 197 -3.07 26.39 6.72
N ASN A 198 -2.17 25.98 5.82
CA ASN A 198 -0.71 26.08 5.94
C ASN A 198 -0.11 25.30 7.13
N ASN A 199 -0.76 24.20 7.51
CA ASN A 199 -0.25 23.29 8.52
C ASN A 199 0.70 22.29 7.88
N ASN A 200 2.00 22.52 8.02
CA ASN A 200 3.04 21.77 7.33
C ASN A 200 3.71 20.78 8.29
N SER A 201 4.08 19.61 7.78
CA SER A 201 5.05 18.77 8.47
C SER A 201 6.43 19.44 8.47
N PRO A 202 7.33 19.07 9.38
CA PRO A 202 8.76 19.26 9.17
C PRO A 202 9.18 18.64 7.83
N ASP A 203 10.28 19.14 7.26
CA ASP A 203 10.90 18.51 6.11
C ASP A 203 11.47 17.14 6.52
N PHE A 204 11.07 16.10 5.80
CA PHE A 204 11.58 14.76 5.98
C PHE A 204 12.58 14.45 4.87
N THR A 205 13.84 14.21 5.23
CA THR A 205 14.88 13.85 4.26
C THR A 205 14.93 12.35 4.10
N PHE A 206 14.93 11.88 2.85
CA PHE A 206 15.10 10.46 2.54
C PHE A 206 16.14 10.26 1.44
N LYS A 207 16.76 9.08 1.45
CA LYS A 207 17.72 8.66 0.43
C LYS A 207 17.11 7.51 -0.37
N VAL A 208 17.19 7.60 -1.69
CA VAL A 208 16.80 6.52 -2.58
C VAL A 208 17.82 5.39 -2.42
N PRO A 209 17.38 4.15 -2.11
CA PRO A 209 18.27 3.01 -2.05
C PRO A 209 19.17 2.85 -3.28
N THR A 210 20.36 2.29 -3.10
CA THR A 210 21.26 1.91 -4.20
C THR A 210 21.17 0.43 -4.56
N ARG A 211 20.47 -0.35 -3.75
CA ARG A 211 20.33 -1.80 -3.90
C ARG A 211 18.89 -2.13 -4.25
N VAL A 212 18.71 -3.08 -5.15
CA VAL A 212 17.39 -3.52 -5.63
C VAL A 212 17.34 -5.03 -5.49
N CYS A 213 16.23 -5.53 -4.97
CA CYS A 213 15.88 -6.94 -5.02
C CYS A 213 14.53 -7.11 -5.69
N MET A 214 14.45 -8.05 -6.62
CA MET A 214 13.19 -8.59 -7.09
C MET A 214 12.75 -9.71 -6.14
N MET A 215 11.52 -9.66 -5.68
CA MET A 215 10.96 -10.70 -4.82
C MET A 215 9.65 -11.15 -5.40
N GLU A 216 9.57 -12.43 -5.72
CA GLU A 216 8.37 -13.05 -6.27
C GLU A 216 7.66 -13.86 -5.19
N PHE A 217 6.34 -13.80 -5.22
CA PHE A 217 5.47 -14.48 -4.28
C PHE A 217 4.42 -15.31 -5.01
N ASP A 218 4.42 -16.62 -4.73
CA ASP A 218 3.44 -17.59 -5.21
C ASP A 218 2.65 -18.19 -4.05
N ALA A 219 1.33 -18.17 -4.11
CA ALA A 219 0.46 -18.68 -3.06
C ALA A 219 -0.50 -19.76 -3.58
N LEU A 220 -0.73 -20.78 -2.73
CA LEU A 220 -1.83 -21.71 -2.99
C LEU A 220 -3.19 -21.01 -2.89
N ASP A 221 -4.19 -21.55 -3.60
CA ASP A 221 -5.57 -21.08 -3.55
C ASP A 221 -6.10 -21.04 -2.11
N GLY A 222 -6.78 -19.94 -1.77
CA GLY A 222 -7.28 -19.69 -0.42
C GLY A 222 -6.24 -19.26 0.61
N ILE A 223 -4.96 -19.10 0.25
CA ILE A 223 -3.93 -18.57 1.13
C ILE A 223 -3.69 -17.08 0.81
N PRO A 224 -4.17 -16.15 1.66
CA PRO A 224 -3.99 -14.73 1.41
C PRO A 224 -2.53 -14.31 1.60
N LEU A 225 -2.04 -13.47 0.69
CA LEU A 225 -0.78 -12.76 0.86
C LEU A 225 -1.01 -11.48 1.67
N PRO A 226 -0.45 -11.35 2.88
CA PRO A 226 -0.64 -10.14 3.67
C PRO A 226 0.14 -8.96 3.03
N ASP A 227 -0.57 -7.87 2.77
CA ASP A 227 0.01 -6.63 2.22
C ASP A 227 0.83 -5.83 3.27
N TYR A 228 0.69 -6.18 4.54
CA TYR A 228 1.25 -5.45 5.68
C TYR A 228 1.36 -6.31 6.93
N TYR A 229 2.13 -5.81 7.90
CA TYR A 229 2.28 -6.44 9.21
C TYR A 229 2.24 -5.39 10.32
N ARG A 230 1.87 -5.87 11.49
CA ARG A 230 1.96 -5.13 12.75
C ARG A 230 3.24 -5.49 13.51
N PHE A 231 4.07 -4.48 13.79
CA PHE A 231 5.17 -4.60 14.74
C PHE A 231 4.64 -4.84 16.16
N ARG A 232 5.49 -5.36 17.07
CA ARG A 232 5.12 -5.58 18.49
C ARG A 232 4.70 -4.29 19.21
N ASN A 233 5.17 -3.14 18.75
CA ASN A 233 4.77 -1.82 19.25
C ASN A 233 3.46 -1.30 18.62
N ASN A 234 2.68 -2.16 17.96
CA ASN A 234 1.43 -1.86 17.27
C ASN A 234 1.56 -0.93 16.04
N THR A 235 2.78 -0.64 15.59
CA THR A 235 3.01 0.14 14.36
C THR A 235 2.83 -0.75 13.15
N LEU A 236 2.12 -0.26 12.14
CA LEU A 236 1.94 -0.97 10.88
C LEU A 236 3.04 -0.61 9.89
N SER A 237 3.52 -1.60 9.14
CA SER A 237 4.43 -1.38 8.02
C SER A 237 4.15 -2.34 6.88
N THR A 238 4.57 -1.95 5.69
CA THR A 238 4.69 -2.85 4.55
C THR A 238 6.09 -3.45 4.55
N MET A 239 6.26 -4.56 3.83
CA MET A 239 7.59 -5.14 3.60
C MET A 239 8.51 -4.13 2.89
N ARG A 240 8.03 -3.53 1.79
CA ARG A 240 8.80 -2.55 1.00
C ARG A 240 9.28 -1.35 1.83
N ARG A 241 8.45 -0.79 2.72
CA ARG A 241 8.86 0.31 3.60
C ARG A 241 10.01 -0.09 4.51
N GLY A 242 9.89 -1.24 5.18
CA GLY A 242 10.93 -1.73 6.10
C GLY A 242 12.29 -1.86 5.42
N TYR A 243 12.31 -2.35 4.17
CA TYR A 243 13.53 -2.51 3.40
C TYR A 243 14.03 -1.23 2.74
N THR A 244 13.14 -0.33 2.32
CA THR A 244 13.52 1.01 1.82
C THR A 244 14.35 1.75 2.86
N GLU A 245 13.90 1.72 4.12
CA GLU A 245 14.60 2.36 5.25
C GLU A 245 15.94 1.67 5.58
N CYS A 246 16.10 0.39 5.22
CA CYS A 246 17.35 -0.36 5.30
C CYS A 246 18.24 -0.21 4.05
N GLY A 247 17.88 0.66 3.10
CA GLY A 247 18.67 0.94 1.90
C GLY A 247 18.49 -0.06 0.75
N TRP A 248 17.34 -0.74 0.69
CA TRP A 248 16.94 -1.63 -0.41
C TRP A 248 15.60 -1.26 -1.00
N ILE A 249 15.50 -1.23 -2.33
CA ILE A 249 14.22 -1.25 -3.03
C ILE A 249 13.81 -2.71 -3.21
N LEU A 250 12.60 -3.04 -2.76
CA LEU A 250 11.98 -4.34 -3.01
C LEU A 250 10.91 -4.23 -4.08
N GLU A 251 11.18 -4.85 -5.22
CA GLU A 251 10.21 -5.02 -6.30
C GLU A 251 9.48 -6.33 -6.09
N LEU A 252 8.29 -6.23 -5.49
CA LEU A 252 7.44 -7.40 -5.29
C LEU A 252 6.65 -7.70 -6.56
N SER A 253 6.74 -8.93 -7.06
CA SER A 253 5.86 -9.51 -8.06
C SER A 253 5.00 -10.59 -7.42
N TYR A 254 3.74 -10.62 -7.79
CA TYR A 254 2.80 -11.69 -7.45
C TYR A 254 2.46 -12.36 -8.77
N ASP A 255 2.88 -13.61 -8.95
CA ASP A 255 2.69 -14.31 -10.23
C ASP A 255 1.47 -15.21 -10.16
N ASP A 256 1.47 -16.21 -9.27
CA ASP A 256 0.36 -17.16 -9.13
C ASP A 256 -0.15 -17.24 -7.69
N THR A 257 -1.41 -16.83 -7.48
CA THR A 257 -2.09 -16.87 -6.17
C THR A 257 -3.28 -17.83 -6.15
N ALA A 258 -3.39 -18.69 -7.16
CA ALA A 258 -4.49 -19.64 -7.30
C ALA A 258 -3.98 -21.07 -7.58
N ILE A 259 -2.75 -21.37 -7.12
CA ILE A 259 -2.14 -22.68 -7.28
C ILE A 259 -2.94 -23.69 -6.43
N PRO A 260 -3.52 -24.76 -7.00
CA PRO A 260 -4.21 -25.77 -6.21
C PRO A 260 -3.26 -26.44 -5.22
N ASP A 261 -3.72 -26.75 -4.00
CA ASP A 261 -2.89 -27.48 -3.03
C ASP A 261 -2.65 -28.93 -3.50
N PRO A 262 -1.41 -29.29 -3.93
CA PRO A 262 -1.11 -30.64 -4.38
C PRO A 262 -1.09 -31.67 -3.23
N GLN A 263 -1.10 -31.22 -1.97
CA GLN A 263 -1.01 -32.06 -0.78
C GLN A 263 -2.08 -31.70 0.27
N ALA A 264 -3.30 -31.39 -0.16
CA ALA A 264 -4.39 -31.01 0.74
C ALA A 264 -4.55 -31.99 1.93
N GLY A 265 -4.39 -31.48 3.15
CA GLY A 265 -4.47 -32.25 4.40
C GLY A 265 -3.22 -33.04 4.76
N ALA A 266 -2.08 -32.79 4.10
CA ALA A 266 -0.78 -33.36 4.42
C ALA A 266 0.30 -32.27 4.56
N VAL A 267 1.41 -32.61 5.22
CA VAL A 267 2.54 -31.70 5.43
C VAL A 267 3.57 -31.90 4.32
N PHE A 268 3.95 -30.81 3.65
CA PHE A 268 5.03 -30.81 2.67
C PHE A 268 6.38 -31.20 3.28
N THR A 269 7.09 -32.12 2.62
CA THR A 269 8.49 -32.40 2.95
C THR A 269 9.43 -31.35 2.32
N PRO A 270 10.69 -31.23 2.77
CA PRO A 270 11.66 -30.36 2.10
C PRO A 270 11.87 -30.68 0.61
N ALA A 271 11.75 -31.95 0.21
CA ALA A 271 11.85 -32.36 -1.19
C ALA A 271 10.65 -31.90 -2.02
N ASP A 272 9.45 -31.93 -1.43
CA ASP A 272 8.24 -31.43 -2.06
C ASP A 272 8.30 -29.91 -2.25
N MET A 273 8.82 -29.19 -1.24
CA MET A 273 9.03 -27.74 -1.31
C MET A 273 10.02 -27.34 -2.40
N TYR A 274 11.10 -28.09 -2.53
CA TYR A 274 12.04 -27.87 -3.62
C TYR A 274 11.43 -28.16 -4.99
N SER A 275 10.61 -29.22 -5.10
CA SER A 275 9.91 -29.56 -6.34
C SER A 275 8.86 -28.51 -6.70
N PHE A 276 8.13 -28.00 -5.71
CA PHE A 276 7.18 -26.90 -5.87
C PHE A 276 7.87 -25.64 -6.39
N TRP A 277 8.99 -25.24 -5.79
CA TRP A 277 9.78 -24.11 -6.26
C TRP A 277 10.23 -24.29 -7.72
N GLN A 278 10.79 -25.45 -8.07
CA GLN A 278 11.23 -25.70 -9.44
C GLN A 278 10.11 -25.62 -10.48
N ALA A 279 8.88 -25.97 -10.07
CA ALA A 279 7.73 -25.99 -10.96
C ALA A 279 7.12 -24.60 -11.18
N ASN A 280 7.16 -23.72 -10.17
CA ASN A 280 6.41 -22.47 -10.18
C ASN A 280 7.28 -21.20 -10.23
N ALA A 281 8.48 -21.22 -9.65
CA ALA A 281 9.29 -20.01 -9.55
C ALA A 281 9.78 -19.53 -10.91
N ASN A 282 9.53 -18.27 -11.23
CA ASN A 282 10.15 -17.64 -12.39
C ASN A 282 11.60 -17.29 -12.09
N LEU A 283 12.51 -17.71 -12.96
CA LEU A 283 13.91 -17.29 -12.84
C LEU A 283 14.12 -16.03 -13.69
N PRO A 284 14.37 -14.85 -13.09
CA PRO A 284 14.65 -13.66 -13.88
C PRO A 284 15.95 -13.84 -14.68
N GLY A 285 15.97 -13.35 -15.91
CA GLY A 285 17.11 -13.48 -16.83
C GLY A 285 18.30 -12.55 -16.54
N GLY A 286 18.48 -12.05 -15.31
CA GLY A 286 19.40 -10.95 -14.96
C GLY A 286 20.41 -11.25 -13.84
N SER A 287 21.26 -10.25 -13.53
CA SER A 287 22.26 -10.29 -12.44
C SER A 287 21.75 -9.67 -11.14
N GLU A 288 20.43 -9.62 -10.97
CA GLU A 288 19.78 -8.91 -9.86
C GLU A 288 19.65 -9.84 -8.66
N PHE A 289 19.57 -9.26 -7.47
CA PHE A 289 19.23 -10.04 -6.30
C PHE A 289 17.77 -10.49 -6.46
N TYR A 290 17.54 -11.80 -6.44
CA TYR A 290 16.22 -12.36 -6.61
C TYR A 290 15.89 -13.29 -5.44
N MET A 291 14.71 -13.10 -4.89
CA MET A 291 14.13 -14.00 -3.90
C MET A 291 12.81 -14.55 -4.42
N HIS A 292 12.57 -15.83 -4.18
CA HIS A 292 11.28 -16.46 -4.40
C HIS A 292 10.72 -16.88 -3.03
N GLY A 293 9.48 -16.48 -2.75
CA GLY A 293 8.71 -16.93 -1.62
C GLY A 293 7.49 -17.71 -2.07
N ALA A 294 7.27 -18.89 -1.51
CA ALA A 294 6.07 -19.70 -1.75
C ALA A 294 5.27 -19.89 -0.47
N PHE A 295 3.94 -19.77 -0.59
CA PHE A 295 2.98 -19.95 0.50
C PHE A 295 2.20 -21.23 0.24
N VAL A 296 2.49 -22.25 1.05
CA VAL A 296 2.01 -23.62 0.88
C VAL A 296 1.48 -24.13 2.22
N THR A 297 0.15 -24.22 2.29
CA THR A 297 -0.72 -24.64 3.40
C THR A 297 -0.95 -23.68 4.57
N ALA A 298 -2.16 -23.80 5.10
CA ALA A 298 -2.69 -23.16 6.30
C ALA A 298 -3.69 -24.14 6.93
N ASP A 299 -3.19 -25.17 7.60
CA ASP A 299 -4.01 -25.96 8.52
C ASP A 299 -3.45 -25.87 9.96
N ASP A 300 -4.21 -26.43 10.89
CA ASP A 300 -3.97 -26.40 12.32
C ASP A 300 -2.70 -27.17 12.79
N GLN A 301 -1.93 -27.76 11.87
CA GLN A 301 -0.70 -28.51 12.16
C GLN A 301 0.47 -28.32 11.16
N GLY A 302 0.29 -27.63 10.02
CA GLY A 302 1.18 -27.72 8.85
C GLY A 302 1.86 -26.42 8.40
N LEU A 303 2.93 -26.60 7.61
CA LEU A 303 3.91 -25.63 7.09
C LEU A 303 3.33 -24.29 6.62
N LEU A 304 4.09 -23.19 6.77
CA LEU A 304 3.64 -21.83 6.42
C LEU A 304 4.29 -21.29 5.13
N GLY A 305 5.30 -21.95 4.56
CA GLY A 305 5.95 -21.52 3.31
C GLY A 305 7.45 -21.84 3.22
N ILE A 306 8.06 -21.46 2.11
CA ILE A 306 9.50 -21.59 1.87
C ILE A 306 10.04 -20.33 1.17
N MET A 307 11.29 -19.95 1.48
CA MET A 307 12.03 -18.93 0.75
C MET A 307 13.29 -19.49 0.12
N PHE A 308 13.44 -19.19 -1.16
CA PHE A 308 14.63 -19.44 -1.94
C PHE A 308 15.30 -18.13 -2.32
N MET A 309 16.62 -18.10 -2.22
CA MET A 309 17.41 -16.99 -2.73
C MET A 309 18.12 -17.45 -3.99
N ASN A 310 18.02 -16.65 -5.04
CA ASN A 310 18.90 -16.71 -6.19
C ASN A 310 19.72 -15.42 -6.25
N THR A 311 21.00 -15.53 -5.91
CA THR A 311 21.91 -14.36 -5.92
C THR A 311 22.40 -13.99 -7.33
N GLY A 312 21.86 -14.62 -8.38
CA GLY A 312 22.35 -14.46 -9.74
C GLY A 312 23.80 -14.94 -9.86
N SER A 313 24.58 -14.34 -10.75
CA SER A 313 25.98 -14.69 -10.97
C SER A 313 26.90 -13.99 -9.98
N VAL A 314 26.91 -14.38 -8.70
CA VAL A 314 27.99 -13.99 -7.78
C VAL A 314 29.22 -14.81 -8.16
N PRO A 315 30.28 -14.22 -8.77
CA PRO A 315 31.37 -15.00 -9.40
C PRO A 315 32.11 -15.94 -8.44
N SER A 316 32.05 -15.66 -7.14
CA SER A 316 32.76 -16.38 -6.08
C SER A 316 32.01 -17.58 -5.49
N LEU A 317 30.73 -17.80 -5.81
CA LEU A 317 29.95 -18.92 -5.26
C LEU A 317 29.73 -20.02 -6.31
N PRO A 318 29.79 -21.32 -5.99
CA PRO A 318 29.34 -22.41 -6.87
C PRO A 318 27.85 -22.30 -7.20
N ASN A 319 27.43 -22.71 -8.41
CA ASN A 319 26.02 -22.61 -8.86
C ASN A 319 25.00 -23.33 -7.94
N ALA A 320 25.42 -24.36 -7.21
CA ALA A 320 24.58 -25.06 -6.24
C ALA A 320 24.33 -24.25 -4.95
N GLU A 321 25.29 -23.42 -4.53
CA GLU A 321 25.16 -22.53 -3.37
C GLU A 321 24.39 -21.24 -3.70
N ARG A 322 24.29 -20.91 -5.00
CA ARG A 322 23.54 -19.74 -5.51
C ARG A 322 22.02 -19.91 -5.50
N ARG A 323 21.49 -21.12 -5.25
CA ARG A 323 20.06 -21.50 -5.38
C ARG A 323 19.55 -22.25 -4.16
N LEU A 324 20.04 -21.93 -2.97
CA LEU A 324 19.64 -22.62 -1.76
C LEU A 324 18.35 -22.01 -1.21
N GLY A 325 17.41 -22.88 -0.85
CA GLY A 325 16.34 -22.53 0.07
C GLY A 325 17.01 -22.12 1.38
N PHE A 326 16.77 -20.90 1.83
CA PHE A 326 17.44 -20.39 3.02
C PHE A 326 16.50 -20.28 4.20
N SER A 327 15.18 -20.41 3.99
CA SER A 327 14.21 -20.50 5.09
C SER A 327 13.01 -21.38 4.77
N VAL A 328 12.54 -22.12 5.77
CA VAL A 328 11.32 -22.92 5.74
C VAL A 328 10.49 -22.54 6.95
N PHE A 329 9.29 -22.00 6.73
CA PHE A 329 8.40 -21.58 7.81
C PHE A 329 7.60 -22.77 8.32
N ARG A 330 7.71 -23.10 9.60
CA ARG A 330 6.83 -24.08 10.25
C ARG A 330 5.79 -23.35 11.09
N ASN A 331 4.57 -23.86 11.09
CA ASN A 331 3.52 -23.36 11.97
C ASN A 331 3.89 -23.62 13.44
N ALA A 332 4.45 -22.60 14.08
CA ALA A 332 4.67 -22.56 15.52
C ALA A 332 3.54 -21.82 16.26
N PHE A 333 2.48 -21.40 15.55
CA PHE A 333 1.51 -20.44 16.05
C PHE A 333 0.07 -20.93 15.84
N SER A 334 -0.65 -21.28 16.91
CA SER A 334 -2.09 -21.46 16.84
C SER A 334 -2.83 -20.12 17.06
N GLY A 335 -3.94 -19.88 16.36
CA GLY A 335 -4.88 -18.78 16.63
C GLY A 335 -5.03 -17.70 15.54
N SER A 336 -5.82 -16.67 15.83
CA SER A 336 -6.29 -15.63 14.90
C SER A 336 -5.26 -14.57 14.45
N ASP A 337 -4.02 -14.62 14.96
CA ASP A 337 -2.96 -13.63 14.66
C ASP A 337 -1.91 -14.18 13.67
N LEU A 338 -2.27 -15.21 12.90
CA LEU A 338 -1.35 -15.92 12.03
C LEU A 338 -0.76 -15.00 10.94
N GLU A 339 -1.58 -14.17 10.30
CA GLU A 339 -1.18 -13.27 9.22
C GLU A 339 -0.08 -12.27 9.64
N ASP A 340 -0.28 -11.60 10.79
CA ASP A 340 0.65 -10.59 11.33
C ASP A 340 1.99 -11.22 11.79
N LYS A 341 1.93 -12.39 12.44
CA LYS A 341 3.14 -13.09 12.92
C LYS A 341 3.93 -13.67 11.76
N TYR A 342 3.24 -14.04 10.70
CA TYR A 342 3.80 -14.69 9.54
C TYR A 342 4.55 -13.72 8.63
N LEU A 343 3.96 -12.59 8.21
CA LEU A 343 4.68 -11.61 7.38
C LEU A 343 5.92 -11.06 8.10
N ARG A 344 5.84 -10.88 9.43
CA ARG A 344 7.01 -10.52 10.25
C ARG A 344 8.11 -11.58 10.15
N THR A 345 7.76 -12.87 10.14
CA THR A 345 8.72 -13.97 10.00
C THR A 345 9.31 -13.99 8.59
N THR A 346 8.47 -13.89 7.55
CA THR A 346 8.87 -13.71 6.15
C THR A 346 9.87 -12.56 5.99
N MET A 347 9.61 -11.41 6.61
CA MET A 347 10.55 -10.30 6.62
C MET A 347 11.82 -10.58 7.41
N HIS A 348 11.73 -11.24 8.56
CA HIS A 348 12.90 -11.62 9.35
C HIS A 348 13.84 -12.50 8.54
N GLU A 349 13.29 -13.50 7.84
CA GLU A 349 14.04 -14.43 7.03
C GLU A 349 14.62 -13.73 5.80
N ALA A 350 13.83 -12.96 5.04
CA ALA A 350 14.36 -12.12 3.97
C ALA A 350 15.50 -11.21 4.45
N GLY A 351 15.47 -10.76 5.72
CA GLY A 351 16.51 -9.94 6.33
C GLY A 351 17.85 -10.67 6.39
N HIS A 352 17.83 -11.96 6.76
CA HIS A 352 19.00 -12.84 6.68
C HIS A 352 19.54 -12.91 5.25
N GLY A 353 18.66 -13.04 4.26
CA GLY A 353 19.04 -13.08 2.84
C GLY A 353 19.70 -11.79 2.34
N PHE A 354 19.25 -10.62 2.82
CA PHE A 354 19.86 -9.34 2.44
C PHE A 354 21.08 -8.94 3.26
N ASN A 355 21.47 -9.75 4.24
CA ASN A 355 22.42 -9.36 5.29
C ASN A 355 22.03 -8.00 5.91
N LEU A 356 20.72 -7.80 6.08
CA LEU A 356 20.10 -6.61 6.64
C LEU A 356 19.50 -6.95 7.99
N LEU A 357 20.01 -6.29 9.02
CA LEU A 357 19.22 -5.57 10.02
C LEU A 357 17.77 -6.08 10.26
N HIS A 358 17.55 -6.78 11.38
CA HIS A 358 16.19 -6.96 11.95
C HIS A 358 16.05 -6.14 13.25
N SER A 359 14.80 -5.84 13.62
CA SER A 359 14.45 -5.39 14.97
C SER A 359 13.94 -6.60 15.75
N ASP A 360 14.49 -6.85 16.93
CA ASP A 360 14.04 -7.91 17.86
C ASP A 360 12.65 -7.64 18.46
N GLY A 361 11.97 -6.60 17.99
CA GLY A 361 10.64 -6.18 18.44
C GLY A 361 10.67 -5.32 19.70
N ASP A 362 11.81 -4.72 20.00
CA ASP A 362 12.04 -3.75 21.09
C ASP A 362 11.99 -2.28 20.61
N GLY A 363 11.78 -2.06 19.31
CA GLY A 363 11.75 -0.72 18.71
C GLY A 363 13.11 -0.17 18.33
N VAL A 364 14.20 -0.92 18.53
CA VAL A 364 15.55 -0.56 18.09
C VAL A 364 15.88 -1.33 16.80
N ARG A 365 16.49 -0.62 15.84
CA ARG A 365 16.94 -1.17 14.56
C ARG A 365 18.46 -1.40 14.65
N SER A 366 18.92 -2.65 14.75
CA SER A 366 20.37 -2.99 14.78
C SER A 366 20.85 -3.78 13.56
N ILE A 367 21.99 -3.38 12.96
CA ILE A 367 22.62 -4.04 11.78
C ILE A 367 23.42 -5.25 12.22
N MET A 368 22.97 -6.46 11.86
CA MET A 368 23.78 -7.67 11.89
C MET A 368 24.85 -7.61 10.77
N ASN A 369 25.93 -6.86 11.03
CA ASN A 369 27.31 -7.12 10.63
C ASN A 369 28.12 -5.82 10.73
N GLN A 370 28.45 -5.43 11.96
CA GLN A 370 29.79 -4.96 12.25
C GLN A 370 30.34 -5.82 13.39
N THR A 371 31.39 -6.55 13.08
CA THR A 371 32.23 -7.30 13.99
C THR A 371 32.86 -6.39 15.05
N SER A 372 32.21 -6.16 16.19
CA SER A 372 32.93 -5.84 17.44
C SER A 372 32.01 -5.75 18.68
N VAL A 373 32.26 -6.70 19.59
CA VAL A 373 32.06 -6.67 21.06
C VAL A 373 30.65 -6.92 21.62
N VAL A 374 30.52 -8.09 22.26
CA VAL A 374 29.57 -8.40 23.33
C VAL A 374 29.93 -7.58 24.58
N GLY A 375 28.95 -6.96 25.22
CA GLY A 375 29.03 -6.44 26.59
C GLY A 375 27.78 -5.62 26.92
N SER A 376 27.11 -5.79 28.05
CA SER A 376 27.59 -6.29 29.37
C SER A 376 27.54 -7.80 29.57
#